data_AF-A0A9E4NHE6-F1
#
_entry.id   AF-A0A9E4NHE6-F1
#
_cell.length_a   1.000
_cell.length_b   1.000
_cell.length_c   1.000
_cell.angle_alpha   90.00
_cell.angle_beta   90.00
_cell.angle_gamma   90.00
#
_symmetry.space_group_name_H-M   'P 1'
#
loop_
_entity.id
_entity.type
_entity.pdbx_description
1 polymer ?
#
loop_
_entity_poly.entity_id
_entity_poly.type
_entity_poly.pdbx_seq_one_letter_code
_entity_poly.pdbx_strand_id
1 'polypeptide(L)'
;MEIDTARDKLRDREGIPKEYIKNIGVWSFGDDIPGSIPDIDVWAKSVGVDAVIWTALGPKFSGQKGKLPSVEEAVLYLRTLSGTVLDEARRYICNTPAQIDTAYRRRFELEFGWKPTQ
;
A
#
# COMPACT_ATOMS: atom_id res chain seq x y z
N MET A 1 11.99 11.31 -20.84
CA MET A 1 10.82 11.98 -20.22
C MET A 1 11.33 12.56 -18.92
N GLU A 2 11.17 13.87 -18.71
CA GLU A 2 11.62 14.51 -17.48
C GLU A 2 10.88 13.96 -16.25
N ILE A 3 11.60 13.78 -15.15
CA ILE A 3 11.09 13.09 -13.95
C ILE A 3 9.89 13.82 -13.34
N ASP A 4 9.89 15.16 -13.34
CA ASP A 4 8.78 15.96 -12.84
C ASP A 4 7.51 15.78 -13.68
N THR A 5 7.65 15.65 -15.00
CA THR A 5 6.52 15.35 -15.89
C THR A 5 5.96 13.95 -15.60
N ALA A 6 6.84 12.98 -15.31
CA ALA A 6 6.41 11.63 -14.96
C ALA A 6 5.65 11.61 -13.62
N ARG A 7 6.14 12.36 -12.62
CA ARG A 7 5.49 12.52 -11.31
C ARG A 7 4.12 13.16 -11.43
N ASP A 8 3.98 14.21 -12.23
CA ASP A 8 2.68 14.87 -12.45
C ASP A 8 1.67 13.96 -13.15
N LYS A 9 2.11 13.19 -14.15
CA LYS A 9 1.25 12.19 -14.80
C LYS A 9 0.77 11.12 -13.84
N LEU A 10 1.66 10.62 -12.98
CA LEU A 10 1.28 9.65 -11.95
C LEU A 10 0.31 10.28 -10.94
N ARG A 11 0.58 11.51 -10.48
CA ARG A 11 -0.32 12.27 -9.60
C ARG A 11 -1.74 12.36 -10.17
N ASP A 12 -1.85 12.76 -11.45
CA ASP A 12 -3.15 12.89 -12.12
C ASP A 12 -3.88 11.55 -12.23
N ARG A 13 -3.17 10.46 -12.55
CA ARG A 13 -3.73 9.10 -12.59
C ARG A 13 -4.32 8.68 -11.24
N GLU A 14 -3.61 8.98 -10.16
CA GLU A 14 -4.02 8.62 -8.79
C GLU A 14 -5.05 9.57 -8.18
N GLY A 15 -5.46 10.62 -8.90
CA GLY A 15 -6.40 11.62 -8.41
C GLY A 15 -5.85 12.43 -7.21
N ILE A 16 -4.53 12.56 -7.11
CA ILE A 16 -3.89 13.26 -6.00
C ILE A 16 -3.89 14.78 -6.29
N PRO A 17 -4.45 15.62 -5.39
CA PRO A 17 -4.42 17.07 -5.57
C PRO A 17 -2.96 17.60 -5.61
N LYS A 18 -2.73 18.70 -6.34
CA LYS A 18 -1.37 19.25 -6.57
C LYS A 18 -0.61 19.55 -5.28
N GLU A 19 -1.31 20.01 -4.24
CA GLU A 19 -0.76 20.28 -2.92
C GLU A 19 -0.22 19.03 -2.19
N TYR A 20 -0.54 17.83 -2.70
CA TYR A 20 -0.06 16.55 -2.18
C TYR A 20 0.91 15.84 -3.14
N ILE A 21 1.62 16.56 -4.01
CA ILE A 21 2.67 15.97 -4.89
C ILE A 21 3.74 15.19 -4.12
N LYS A 22 3.95 15.51 -2.84
CA LYS A 22 4.82 14.75 -1.91
C LYS A 22 4.38 13.29 -1.69
N ASN A 23 3.13 12.96 -2.00
CA ASN A 23 2.63 11.59 -2.00
C ASN A 23 3.00 10.83 -3.29
N ILE A 24 3.74 11.47 -4.20
CA ILE A 24 4.44 10.79 -5.30
C ILE A 24 5.91 10.71 -4.92
N GLY A 25 6.29 9.50 -4.51
CA GLY A 25 7.68 9.14 -4.24
C GLY A 25 8.48 9.11 -5.54
N VAL A 26 9.74 9.48 -5.42
CA VAL A 26 10.70 9.50 -6.51
C VAL A 26 12.04 9.04 -5.98
N TRP A 27 12.73 8.25 -6.78
CA TRP A 27 14.11 7.85 -6.55
C TRP A 27 14.81 7.73 -7.91
N SER A 28 16.03 8.23 -8.01
CA SER A 28 16.90 8.13 -9.19
C SER A 28 18.29 7.65 -8.78
N PHE A 29 19.07 7.12 -9.73
CA PHE A 29 20.46 6.77 -9.45
C PHE A 29 21.25 7.96 -8.90
N GLY A 30 21.89 7.76 -7.75
CA GLY A 30 22.63 8.80 -7.02
C GLY A 30 21.85 9.39 -5.83
N ASP A 31 20.54 9.17 -5.75
CA ASP A 31 19.75 9.52 -4.57
C ASP A 31 19.96 8.51 -3.43
N ASP A 32 19.79 8.96 -2.19
CA ASP A 32 19.75 8.08 -1.02
C ASP A 32 18.63 7.04 -1.14
N ILE A 33 18.93 5.79 -0.78
CA ILE A 33 17.97 4.69 -0.84
C ILE A 33 16.89 4.89 0.25
N PRO A 34 15.60 4.97 -0.11
CA PRO A 34 14.53 5.10 0.87
C PRO A 34 14.42 3.83 1.72
N GLY A 35 14.47 3.97 3.05
CA GLY A 35 14.33 2.81 3.95
C GLY A 35 13.01 2.04 3.83
N SER A 36 11.98 2.64 3.22
CA SER A 36 10.70 1.98 2.93
C SER A 36 10.73 1.02 1.74
N ILE A 37 11.71 1.16 0.84
CA ILE A 37 11.87 0.32 -0.36
C ILE A 37 13.36 -0.04 -0.46
N PRO A 38 13.85 -0.96 0.38
CA PRO A 38 15.22 -1.44 0.27
C PRO A 38 15.46 -2.03 -1.12
N ASP A 39 16.70 -1.94 -1.58
CA ASP A 39 17.16 -2.51 -2.86
C ASP A 39 16.46 -1.94 -4.13
N ILE A 40 15.83 -0.76 -4.03
CA ILE A 40 15.21 -0.09 -5.17
C ILE A 40 16.19 0.15 -6.33
N ASP A 41 17.46 0.38 -6.01
CA ASP A 41 18.55 0.58 -6.94
C ASP A 41 18.93 -0.69 -7.69
N VAL A 42 19.00 -1.81 -6.97
CA VAL A 42 19.24 -3.15 -7.54
C VAL A 42 18.10 -3.53 -8.46
N TRP A 43 16.86 -3.33 -8.01
CA TRP A 43 15.67 -3.59 -8.82
C TRP A 43 15.64 -2.72 -10.07
N ALA A 44 15.83 -1.39 -9.94
CA ALA A 44 15.83 -0.45 -11.06
C ALA A 44 16.88 -0.82 -12.11
N LYS A 45 18.09 -1.19 -11.66
CA LYS A 45 19.16 -1.68 -12.53
C LYS A 45 18.76 -2.96 -13.25
N SER A 46 18.12 -3.90 -12.56
CA SER A 46 17.72 -5.20 -13.13
C SER A 46 16.68 -5.06 -14.25
N VAL A 47 15.82 -4.05 -14.18
CA VAL A 47 14.79 -3.77 -15.18
C VAL A 47 15.19 -2.67 -16.18
N GLY A 48 16.42 -2.13 -16.06
CA GLY A 48 16.98 -1.17 -17.00
C GLY A 48 16.32 0.21 -16.98
N VAL A 49 15.90 0.69 -15.81
CA VAL A 49 15.30 2.02 -15.65
C VAL A 49 16.19 2.93 -14.82
N ASP A 50 16.26 4.21 -15.19
CA ASP A 50 17.13 5.20 -14.53
C ASP A 50 16.52 5.81 -13.26
N ALA A 51 15.20 5.74 -13.13
CA ALA A 51 14.44 6.29 -12.01
C ALA A 51 13.13 5.53 -11.78
N VAL A 52 12.65 5.61 -10.54
CA VAL A 52 11.42 4.97 -10.07
C VAL A 52 10.52 6.02 -9.46
N ILE A 53 9.25 6.02 -9.87
CA ILE A 53 8.19 6.84 -9.27
C ILE A 53 7.07 5.94 -8.77
N TRP A 54 6.50 6.26 -7.62
CA TRP A 54 5.43 5.45 -7.03
C TRP A 54 4.47 6.29 -6.19
N THR A 55 3.30 5.72 -5.93
CA THR A 55 2.27 6.30 -5.07
C THR A 55 2.64 6.04 -3.61
N ALA A 56 3.11 7.07 -2.90
CA ALA A 56 3.52 7.05 -1.50
C ALA A 56 2.40 7.57 -0.59
N LEU A 57 1.19 7.02 -0.71
CA LEU A 57 0.07 7.42 0.14
C LEU A 57 0.25 6.90 1.57
N GLY A 58 0.16 7.80 2.54
CA GLY A 58 0.11 7.44 3.95
C GLY A 58 -1.17 6.67 4.32
N PRO A 59 -1.18 5.94 5.44
CA PRO A 59 -2.34 5.19 5.88
C PRO A 59 -3.51 6.14 6.19
N LYS A 60 -4.74 5.64 6.07
CA LYS A 60 -5.95 6.36 6.47
C LYS A 60 -6.90 5.37 7.14
N PHE A 61 -7.35 5.72 8.33
CA PHE A 61 -8.32 4.91 9.07
C PHE A 61 -9.36 5.79 9.75
N SER A 62 -10.63 5.41 9.68
CA SER A 62 -11.75 6.15 10.28
C SER A 62 -11.76 7.65 9.95
N GLY A 63 -11.47 8.00 8.69
CA GLY A 63 -11.41 9.38 8.22
C GLY A 63 -10.13 10.15 8.57
N GLN A 64 -9.24 9.59 9.41
CA GLN A 64 -8.02 10.24 9.87
C GLN A 64 -6.83 9.86 8.97
N LYS A 65 -6.19 10.87 8.36
CA LYS A 65 -4.95 10.69 7.58
C LYS A 65 -3.79 10.39 8.54
N GLY A 66 -2.89 9.50 8.13
CA GLY A 66 -1.72 9.09 8.90
C GLY A 66 -2.01 8.07 10.01
N LYS A 67 -3.29 7.72 10.26
CA LYS A 67 -3.64 6.71 11.26
C LYS A 67 -3.61 5.31 10.65
N LEU A 68 -2.76 4.46 11.22
CA LEU A 68 -2.84 3.01 11.07
C LEU A 68 -3.78 2.45 12.15
N PRO A 69 -4.74 1.58 11.82
CA PRO A 69 -5.56 0.95 12.86
C PRO A 69 -4.74 -0.01 13.71
N SER A 70 -5.06 -0.17 14.98
CA SER A 70 -4.59 -1.34 15.74
C SER A 70 -5.18 -2.63 15.18
N VAL A 71 -4.62 -3.78 15.57
CA VAL A 71 -5.16 -5.09 15.17
C VAL A 71 -6.60 -5.24 15.67
N GLU A 72 -6.88 -4.80 16.90
CA GLU A 72 -8.20 -4.83 17.52
C GLU A 72 -9.17 -3.87 16.83
N GLU A 73 -8.74 -2.66 16.49
CA GLU A 73 -9.55 -1.70 15.72
C GLU A 73 -9.93 -2.28 14.34
N ALA A 74 -8.99 -2.96 13.68
CA ALA A 74 -9.25 -3.62 12.40
C ALA A 74 -10.24 -4.78 12.53
N VAL A 75 -10.11 -5.62 13.57
CA VAL A 75 -11.08 -6.70 13.86
C VAL A 75 -12.46 -6.13 14.14
N LEU A 76 -12.55 -5.10 14.98
CA LEU A 76 -13.82 -4.45 15.31
C LEU A 76 -14.48 -3.88 14.06
N TYR A 77 -13.71 -3.20 13.21
CA TYR A 77 -14.20 -2.69 11.92
C TYR A 77 -14.75 -3.81 11.03
N LEU A 78 -14.02 -4.91 10.85
CA LEU A 78 -14.47 -6.05 10.05
C LEU A 78 -15.77 -6.67 10.58
N ARG A 79 -15.98 -6.71 11.89
CA ARG A 79 -17.24 -7.18 12.51
C ARG A 79 -18.45 -6.28 12.19
N THR A 80 -18.23 -5.02 11.82
CA THR A 80 -19.32 -4.11 11.42
C THR A 80 -19.74 -4.26 9.97
N LEU A 81 -18.94 -4.93 9.15
CA LEU A 81 -19.22 -5.09 7.73
C LEU A 81 -20.32 -6.12 7.51
N SER A 82 -21.12 -5.92 6.46
CA SER A 82 -22.17 -6.85 6.04
C SER A 82 -22.38 -6.78 4.53
N GLY A 83 -23.06 -7.80 3.99
CA GLY A 83 -23.34 -7.89 2.56
C GLY A 83 -22.08 -7.91 1.69
N THR A 84 -22.16 -7.25 0.54
CA THR A 84 -21.09 -7.25 -0.48
C THR A 84 -19.76 -6.70 0.05
N VAL A 85 -19.81 -5.72 0.96
CA VAL A 85 -18.58 -5.11 1.52
C VAL A 85 -17.82 -6.11 2.39
N LEU A 86 -18.53 -6.95 3.15
CA LEU A 86 -17.92 -8.02 3.92
C LEU A 86 -17.30 -9.08 3.01
N ASP A 87 -18.01 -9.47 1.95
CA ASP A 87 -17.54 -10.46 0.99
C ASP A 87 -16.27 -9.98 0.26
N GLU A 88 -16.23 -8.70 -0.12
CA GLU A 88 -15.05 -8.09 -0.73
C GLU A 88 -13.87 -8.00 0.23
N ALA A 89 -14.11 -7.59 1.48
CA ALA A 89 -13.06 -7.55 2.50
C ALA A 89 -12.47 -8.95 2.75
N ARG A 90 -13.34 -9.96 2.91
CA ARG A 90 -12.92 -11.36 3.05
C ARG A 90 -12.11 -11.81 1.85
N ARG A 91 -12.60 -11.58 0.63
CA ARG A 91 -11.91 -11.98 -0.60
C ARG A 91 -10.54 -11.33 -0.72
N TYR A 92 -10.44 -10.03 -0.46
CA TYR A 92 -9.16 -9.31 -0.46
C TYR A 92 -8.18 -9.90 0.55
N ILE A 93 -8.66 -10.20 1.77
CA ILE A 93 -7.83 -10.78 2.82
C ILE A 93 -7.38 -12.20 2.44
N CYS A 94 -8.29 -13.05 1.96
CA CYS A 94 -7.96 -14.45 1.62
C CYS A 94 -7.08 -14.57 0.37
N ASN A 95 -7.22 -13.66 -0.61
CA ASN A 95 -6.41 -13.72 -1.84
C ASN A 95 -4.99 -13.18 -1.68
N THR A 96 -4.61 -12.72 -0.49
CA THR A 96 -3.23 -12.26 -0.31
C THR A 96 -2.31 -13.47 -0.14
N PRO A 97 -1.15 -13.49 -0.83
CA PRO A 97 -0.19 -14.58 -0.73
C PRO A 97 0.24 -14.88 0.72
N ALA A 98 0.40 -16.16 1.05
CA ALA A 98 0.78 -16.61 2.39
C ALA A 98 2.07 -15.97 2.94
N GLN A 99 2.99 -15.54 2.08
CA GLN A 99 4.23 -14.85 2.47
C GLN A 99 3.99 -13.47 3.11
N ILE A 100 2.83 -12.84 2.87
CA ILE A 100 2.45 -11.58 3.51
C ILE A 100 1.79 -11.90 4.85
N ASP A 101 2.59 -12.41 5.79
CA ASP A 101 2.13 -12.84 7.10
C ASP A 101 2.30 -11.72 8.14
N THR A 102 1.21 -10.99 8.40
CA THR A 102 1.19 -9.88 9.36
C THR A 102 0.37 -10.23 10.60
N ALA A 103 0.62 -9.52 11.72
CA ALA A 103 -0.17 -9.68 12.95
C ALA A 103 -1.69 -9.53 12.71
N TYR A 104 -2.08 -8.64 11.79
CA TYR A 104 -3.47 -8.48 11.37
C TYR A 104 -4.03 -9.75 10.74
N ARG A 105 -3.31 -10.36 9.78
CA ARG A 105 -3.79 -11.55 9.08
C ARG A 105 -3.91 -12.77 9.97
N ARG A 106 -2.90 -12.99 10.84
CA ARG A 106 -2.98 -14.02 11.88
C ARG A 106 -4.21 -13.82 12.76
N ARG A 107 -4.50 -12.56 13.13
CA ARG A 107 -5.67 -12.25 13.95
C ARG A 107 -6.98 -12.48 13.20
N PHE A 108 -7.06 -12.12 11.92
CA PHE A 108 -8.25 -12.33 11.09
C PHE A 108 -8.53 -13.83 10.86
N GLU A 109 -7.50 -14.64 10.69
CA GLU A 109 -7.67 -16.10 10.62
C GLU A 109 -8.24 -16.65 11.93
N LEU A 110 -7.70 -16.23 13.08
CA LEU A 110 -8.18 -16.66 14.40
C LEU A 110 -9.63 -16.20 14.70
N GLU A 111 -10.02 -14.99 14.28
CA GLU A 111 -11.36 -14.44 14.55
C GLU A 111 -12.43 -14.93 13.56
N PHE A 112 -12.08 -15.05 12.28
CA PHE A 112 -13.06 -15.25 11.20
C PHE A 112 -12.82 -16.52 10.37
N GLY A 113 -11.73 -17.25 10.61
CA GLY A 113 -11.34 -18.41 9.80
C GLY A 113 -10.90 -18.06 8.38
N TRP A 114 -10.51 -16.81 8.12
CA TRP A 114 -10.13 -16.32 6.79
C TRP A 114 -8.66 -16.63 6.49
N LYS A 115 -8.43 -17.75 5.79
CA LYS A 115 -7.09 -18.23 5.43
C LYS A 115 -6.66 -17.76 4.03
N PRO A 116 -5.35 -17.59 3.78
CA PRO A 116 -4.83 -17.45 2.43
C PRO A 116 -5.31 -18.58 1.50
N THR A 117 -5.73 -18.24 0.29
CA THR A 117 -6.19 -19.20 -0.74
C THR A 117 -5.11 -19.51 -1.78
N GLN A 118 -3.96 -18.84 -1.71
CA GLN A 118 -2.82 -18.97 -2.62
C GLN A 118 -1.50 -19.00 -1.86
#